data_AF-A0A7W1QXP7-F1
#
_entry.id   AF-A0A7W1QXP7-F1
#
_cell.length_a   1.000
_cell.length_b   1.000
_cell.length_c   1.000
_cell.angle_alpha   90.00
_cell.angle_beta   90.00
_cell.angle_gamma   90.00
#
_symmetry.space_group_name_H-M   'P 1'
#
loop_
_entity.id
_entity.type
_entity.pdbx_description
1 polymer ?
#
loop_
_entity_poly.entity_id
_entity_poly.type
_entity_poly.pdbx_seq_one_letter_code
_entity_poly.pdbx_strand_id
1 'polypeptide(L)'
;LGRIMMQTGIAEGIIKRAAEFGGDQPLIVAFILMIATAVLFTTLTGLGAIIMVGTLVLPIMMSLGLPRKLASVLFVLAFATGFIFNIALWTLYRQILQIAPEGALPAGVSKFAFGLLVIMVVVVVVYSIIAARRAGEISLFAMAAKEELTNIPTEKRVPLISFLTPFVPLVLYLGLGWKEVPAFLGGAVFALITTVPRRAIQTLTAALVRGIEDGAPAAILMMGIGMLLNALKLPTVEAALKPIVIALPVQNVWGYILFFGLLSPLALYRGPLNLFGVGIGVYSLMFALGILPPLALLAAMMSVTQVQNVCDPTNTHSVWVANFTGVRVEEITKATLLPMMIVALCGLILGAFLFLR
;
A
#
# COMPACT_ATOMS: atom_id res chain seq x y z
N LEU A 1 -14.10 -10.09 6.77
CA LEU A 1 -13.27 -11.27 6.43
C LEU A 1 -11.97 -11.34 7.23
N GLY A 2 -11.05 -10.36 7.11
CA GLY A 2 -9.76 -10.40 7.82
C GLY A 2 -9.88 -10.61 9.34
N ARG A 3 -10.80 -9.88 10.00
CA ARG A 3 -11.11 -10.09 11.43
C ARG A 3 -11.64 -11.50 11.76
N ILE A 4 -12.40 -12.11 10.85
CA ILE A 4 -12.91 -13.48 11.04
C ILE A 4 -11.74 -14.47 10.97
N MET A 5 -10.86 -14.35 9.96
CA MET A 5 -9.71 -15.24 9.80
C MET A 5 -8.75 -15.21 11.00
N MET A 6 -8.54 -14.05 11.61
CA MET A 6 -7.75 -13.93 12.85
C MET A 6 -8.51 -14.51 14.06
N GLN A 7 -9.81 -14.21 14.22
CA GLN A 7 -10.60 -14.71 15.36
C GLN A 7 -10.84 -16.22 15.32
N THR A 8 -10.82 -16.84 14.14
CA THR A 8 -11.08 -18.28 13.96
C THR A 8 -9.81 -19.12 13.91
N GLY A 9 -8.62 -18.52 14.04
CA GLY A 9 -7.34 -19.24 14.01
C GLY A 9 -6.84 -19.60 12.61
N ILE A 10 -7.57 -19.22 11.55
CA ILE A 10 -7.21 -19.57 10.15
C ILE A 10 -5.86 -18.94 9.81
N ALA A 11 -5.65 -17.67 10.17
CA ALA A 11 -4.40 -16.96 9.89
C ALA A 11 -3.21 -17.65 10.58
N GLU A 12 -3.34 -17.97 11.87
CA GLU A 12 -2.32 -18.65 12.67
C GLU A 12 -2.01 -20.06 12.13
N GLY A 13 -3.05 -20.80 11.71
CA GLY A 13 -2.88 -22.12 11.10
C GLY A 13 -2.18 -22.08 9.73
N ILE A 14 -2.40 -21.03 8.93
CA ILE A 14 -1.66 -20.80 7.67
C ILE A 14 -0.19 -20.54 7.99
N ILE A 15 0.11 -19.64 8.95
CA ILE A 15 1.49 -19.33 9.37
C ILE A 15 2.23 -20.62 9.76
N LYS A 16 1.63 -21.43 10.64
CA LYS A 16 2.26 -22.64 11.18
C LYS A 16 2.57 -23.66 10.10
N ARG A 17 1.58 -23.98 9.24
CA ARG A 17 1.77 -25.00 8.19
C ARG A 17 2.73 -24.55 7.12
N ALA A 18 2.64 -23.30 6.70
CA ALA A 18 3.57 -22.79 5.72
C ALA A 18 5.03 -22.88 6.26
N ALA A 19 5.22 -22.85 7.59
CA ALA A 19 6.54 -22.94 8.22
C ALA A 19 7.03 -24.38 8.31
N GLU A 20 6.10 -25.33 8.38
CA GLU A 20 6.36 -26.77 8.29
C GLU A 20 6.74 -27.22 6.86
N PHE A 21 6.26 -26.50 5.83
CA PHE A 21 6.47 -26.84 4.41
C PHE A 21 7.43 -25.90 3.65
N GLY A 22 8.13 -24.99 4.35
CA GLY A 22 9.00 -24.01 3.73
C GLY A 22 10.24 -24.64 3.09
N GLY A 23 10.23 -24.78 1.76
CA GLY A 23 11.31 -25.38 0.96
C GLY A 23 12.47 -24.44 0.61
N ASP A 24 13.42 -24.98 -0.16
CA ASP A 24 14.79 -24.48 -0.37
C ASP A 24 14.95 -23.13 -1.12
N GLN A 25 13.87 -22.45 -1.56
CA GLN A 25 13.96 -21.21 -2.36
C GLN A 25 12.98 -20.11 -1.91
N PRO A 26 13.13 -19.57 -0.69
CA PRO A 26 12.19 -18.62 -0.08
C PRO A 26 12.02 -17.30 -0.86
N LEU A 27 13.08 -16.88 -1.55
CA LEU A 27 13.16 -15.60 -2.25
C LEU A 27 12.33 -15.60 -3.55
N ILE A 28 12.28 -16.73 -4.27
CA ILE A 28 11.49 -16.87 -5.50
C ILE A 28 10.01 -16.83 -5.17
N VAL A 29 9.60 -17.59 -4.14
CA VAL A 29 8.20 -17.60 -3.70
C VAL A 29 7.78 -16.21 -3.21
N ALA A 30 8.65 -15.49 -2.50
CA ALA A 30 8.38 -14.12 -2.11
C ALA A 30 8.16 -13.20 -3.31
N PHE A 31 8.99 -13.28 -4.36
CA PHE A 31 8.78 -12.49 -5.58
C PHE A 31 7.48 -12.84 -6.31
N ILE A 32 7.10 -14.12 -6.38
CA ILE A 32 5.82 -14.54 -6.95
C ILE A 32 4.65 -13.91 -6.16
N LEU A 33 4.72 -13.97 -4.83
CA LEU A 33 3.72 -13.35 -3.97
C LEU A 33 3.70 -11.83 -4.11
N MET A 34 4.86 -11.18 -4.29
CA MET A 34 4.94 -9.74 -4.55
C MET A 34 4.28 -9.37 -5.88
N ILE A 35 4.52 -10.13 -6.95
CA ILE A 35 3.88 -9.90 -8.25
C ILE A 35 2.36 -10.07 -8.12
N ALA A 36 1.90 -11.15 -7.50
CA ALA A 36 0.48 -11.37 -7.26
C ALA A 36 -0.13 -10.21 -6.44
N THR A 37 0.55 -9.77 -5.39
CA THR A 37 0.13 -8.63 -4.55
C THR A 37 0.04 -7.34 -5.38
N ALA A 38 1.05 -7.04 -6.19
CA ALA A 38 1.05 -5.85 -7.05
C ALA A 38 -0.11 -5.87 -8.06
N VAL A 39 -0.35 -7.00 -8.72
CA VAL A 39 -1.47 -7.15 -9.66
C VAL A 39 -2.81 -6.96 -8.95
N LEU A 40 -2.99 -7.49 -7.74
CA LEU A 40 -4.24 -7.31 -7.00
C LEU A 40 -4.49 -5.83 -6.62
N PHE A 41 -3.45 -5.09 -6.25
CA PHE A 41 -3.61 -3.69 -5.82
C PHE A 41 -3.76 -2.66 -6.96
N THR A 42 -3.75 -3.10 -8.23
CA THR A 42 -4.17 -2.24 -9.34
C THR A 42 -5.68 -1.98 -9.31
N THR A 43 -6.48 -2.88 -8.71
CA THR A 43 -7.94 -2.73 -8.61
C THR A 43 -8.40 -2.62 -7.16
N LEU A 44 -7.79 -3.38 -6.26
CA LEU A 44 -8.16 -3.37 -4.85
C LEU A 44 -7.73 -2.07 -4.18
N THR A 45 -8.63 -1.52 -3.36
CA THR A 45 -8.38 -0.27 -2.62
C THR A 45 -8.91 -0.39 -1.19
N GLY A 46 -8.29 0.35 -0.28
CA GLY A 46 -8.72 0.46 1.11
C GLY A 46 -8.10 -0.59 2.03
N LEU A 47 -8.16 -0.31 3.33
CA LEU A 47 -7.50 -1.12 4.36
C LEU A 47 -7.98 -2.57 4.36
N GLY A 48 -9.28 -2.82 4.16
CA GLY A 48 -9.84 -4.18 4.18
C GLY A 48 -9.21 -5.12 3.15
N ALA A 49 -8.90 -4.60 1.94
CA ALA A 49 -8.19 -5.37 0.93
C ALA A 49 -6.74 -5.65 1.35
N ILE A 50 -6.07 -4.66 1.96
CA ILE A 50 -4.71 -4.81 2.48
C ILE A 50 -4.64 -5.86 3.58
N ILE A 51 -5.58 -5.84 4.53
CA ILE A 51 -5.70 -6.87 5.56
C ILE A 51 -5.90 -8.23 4.89
N MET A 52 -6.78 -8.35 3.90
CA MET A 52 -7.01 -9.64 3.24
C MET A 52 -5.75 -10.19 2.57
N VAL A 53 -5.12 -9.43 1.67
CA VAL A 53 -3.93 -9.89 0.95
C VAL A 53 -2.75 -10.05 1.92
N GLY A 54 -2.62 -9.18 2.91
CA GLY A 54 -1.56 -9.25 3.92
C GLY A 54 -1.68 -10.47 4.84
N THR A 55 -2.88 -10.79 5.32
CA THR A 55 -3.12 -12.00 6.14
C THR A 55 -2.85 -13.30 5.38
N LEU A 56 -2.75 -13.23 4.05
CA LEU A 56 -2.31 -14.33 3.20
C LEU A 56 -0.80 -14.35 3.00
N VAL A 57 -0.28 -13.24 2.50
CA VAL A 57 1.08 -13.17 1.97
C VAL A 57 2.11 -13.14 3.09
N LEU A 58 1.86 -12.37 4.16
CA LEU A 58 2.83 -12.20 5.26
C LEU A 58 3.10 -13.52 6.00
N PRO A 59 2.08 -14.32 6.39
CA PRO A 59 2.30 -15.66 6.90
C PRO A 59 3.20 -16.51 6.05
N ILE A 60 2.88 -16.64 4.76
CA ILE A 60 3.62 -17.48 3.83
C ILE A 60 5.07 -17.01 3.73
N MET A 61 5.32 -15.71 3.58
CA MET A 61 6.67 -15.15 3.54
C MET A 61 7.49 -15.46 4.80
N MET A 62 6.92 -15.21 5.99
CA MET A 62 7.62 -15.48 7.26
C MET A 62 7.90 -16.96 7.46
N SER A 63 6.97 -17.80 7.01
CA SER A 63 7.04 -19.24 7.14
C SER A 63 8.16 -19.88 6.30
N LEU A 64 8.51 -19.24 5.19
CA LEU A 64 9.65 -19.59 4.35
C LEU A 64 11.00 -19.18 4.98
N GLY A 65 11.00 -18.64 6.20
CA GLY A 65 12.20 -18.21 6.91
C GLY A 65 12.60 -16.76 6.65
N LEU A 66 11.77 -15.96 5.95
CA LEU A 66 12.05 -14.52 5.82
C LEU A 66 11.83 -13.83 7.17
N PRO A 67 12.78 -13.01 7.65
CA PRO A 67 12.59 -12.23 8.88
C PRO A 67 11.34 -11.35 8.79
N ARG A 68 10.64 -11.19 9.91
CA ARG A 68 9.36 -10.46 9.98
C ARG A 68 9.46 -9.07 9.34
N LYS A 69 10.53 -8.32 9.65
CA LYS A 69 10.81 -7.01 9.04
C LYS A 69 10.92 -7.06 7.52
N LEU A 70 11.61 -8.06 6.98
CA LEU A 70 11.78 -8.20 5.54
C LEU A 70 10.44 -8.53 4.87
N ALA A 71 9.67 -9.48 5.43
CA ALA A 71 8.35 -9.81 4.92
C ALA A 71 7.42 -8.57 4.88
N SER A 72 7.41 -7.76 5.94
CA SER A 72 6.65 -6.51 6.01
C SER A 72 7.05 -5.53 4.92
N VAL A 73 8.36 -5.31 4.74
CA VAL A 73 8.88 -4.40 3.73
C VAL A 73 8.54 -4.88 2.32
N LEU A 74 8.77 -6.15 2.00
CA LEU A 74 8.47 -6.71 0.68
C LEU A 74 6.98 -6.61 0.35
N PHE A 75 6.11 -6.86 1.33
CA PHE A 75 4.67 -6.73 1.14
C PHE A 75 4.25 -5.27 0.85
N VAL A 76 4.76 -4.30 1.61
CA VAL A 76 4.42 -2.88 1.41
C VAL A 76 4.97 -2.36 0.06
N LEU A 77 6.17 -2.80 -0.34
CA LEU A 77 6.73 -2.48 -1.66
C LEU A 77 5.90 -3.08 -2.80
N ALA A 78 5.42 -4.31 -2.65
CA ALA A 78 4.54 -4.95 -3.63
C ALA A 78 3.20 -4.23 -3.74
N PHE A 79 2.59 -3.88 -2.61
CA PHE A 79 1.38 -3.05 -2.54
C PHE A 79 1.57 -1.75 -3.33
N ALA A 80 2.61 -0.97 -3.03
CA ALA A 80 2.84 0.31 -3.69
C ALA A 80 3.12 0.18 -5.19
N THR A 81 3.83 -0.87 -5.61
CA THR A 81 4.09 -1.16 -7.02
C THR A 81 2.78 -1.34 -7.80
N GLY A 82 1.85 -2.12 -7.25
CA GLY A 82 0.49 -2.25 -7.82
C GLY A 82 -0.29 -0.94 -7.80
N PHE A 83 -0.10 -0.18 -6.73
CA PHE A 83 -0.84 1.06 -6.50
C PHE A 83 -0.53 2.16 -7.52
N ILE A 84 0.58 2.06 -8.28
CA ILE A 84 0.89 2.95 -9.41
C ILE A 84 -0.24 2.99 -10.43
N PHE A 85 -0.90 1.86 -10.68
CA PHE A 85 -2.02 1.73 -11.63
C PHE A 85 -3.38 1.61 -10.94
N ASN A 86 -3.47 2.00 -9.66
CA ASN A 86 -4.71 1.87 -8.92
C ASN A 86 -5.82 2.78 -9.46
N ILE A 87 -6.96 2.20 -9.82
CA ILE A 87 -8.08 2.92 -10.45
C ILE A 87 -8.60 4.07 -9.58
N ALA A 88 -8.70 3.88 -8.27
CA ALA A 88 -9.20 4.90 -7.35
C ALA A 88 -8.21 6.07 -7.23
N LEU A 89 -6.92 5.76 -7.14
CA LEU A 89 -5.87 6.78 -7.11
C LEU A 89 -5.80 7.59 -8.41
N TRP A 90 -5.97 6.92 -9.55
CA TRP A 90 -6.06 7.61 -10.85
C TRP A 90 -7.27 8.52 -10.94
N THR A 91 -8.41 8.08 -10.41
CA THR A 91 -9.62 8.93 -10.33
C THR A 91 -9.34 10.18 -9.50
N LEU A 92 -8.67 10.03 -8.35
CA LEU A 92 -8.26 11.16 -7.50
C LEU A 92 -7.36 12.14 -8.26
N TYR A 93 -6.34 11.65 -8.97
CA TYR A 93 -5.45 12.51 -9.76
C TYR A 93 -6.18 13.28 -10.86
N ARG A 94 -7.08 12.62 -11.58
CA ARG A 94 -7.88 13.28 -12.63
C ARG A 94 -8.80 14.35 -12.06
N GLN A 95 -9.40 14.12 -10.89
CA GLN A 95 -10.27 15.09 -10.24
C GLN A 95 -9.49 16.33 -9.77
N ILE A 96 -8.29 16.13 -9.19
CA ILE A 96 -7.45 17.24 -8.69
C ILE A 96 -6.96 18.12 -9.85
N LEU A 97 -6.47 17.51 -10.92
CA LEU A 97 -5.81 18.21 -12.03
C LEU A 97 -6.73 18.46 -13.23
N GLN A 98 -8.01 18.08 -13.12
CA GLN A 98 -9.02 18.19 -14.18
C GLN A 98 -8.57 17.58 -15.52
N ILE A 99 -7.76 16.51 -15.46
CA ILE A 99 -7.23 15.83 -16.66
C ILE A 99 -8.25 14.80 -17.13
N ALA A 100 -8.81 15.03 -18.33
CA ALA A 100 -9.70 14.10 -19.03
C ALA A 100 -10.73 13.42 -18.09
N PRO A 101 -11.63 14.20 -17.45
CA PRO A 101 -12.54 13.70 -16.43
C PRO A 101 -13.50 12.61 -16.95
N GLU A 102 -13.86 12.65 -18.24
CA GLU A 102 -14.76 11.68 -18.88
C GLU A 102 -14.17 11.08 -20.19
N GLY A 103 -12.88 11.34 -20.48
CA GLY A 103 -12.25 11.01 -21.76
C GLY A 103 -11.04 10.07 -21.66
N ALA A 104 -10.47 9.72 -22.82
CA ALA A 104 -9.23 8.98 -22.92
C ALA A 104 -8.07 9.80 -22.31
N LEU A 105 -7.19 9.12 -21.58
CA LEU A 105 -6.00 9.74 -21.00
C LEU A 105 -5.08 10.25 -22.12
N PRO A 106 -4.42 11.42 -21.93
CA PRO A 106 -3.36 11.85 -22.83
C PRO A 106 -2.28 10.76 -22.93
N ALA A 107 -1.80 10.47 -24.15
CA ALA A 107 -0.83 9.40 -24.39
C ALA A 107 0.46 9.54 -23.55
N GLY A 108 0.82 10.78 -23.18
CA GLY A 108 1.96 11.06 -22.29
C GLY A 108 1.80 10.48 -20.88
N VAL A 109 0.57 10.43 -20.34
CA VAL A 109 0.31 9.92 -18.98
C VAL A 109 0.61 8.44 -18.89
N SER A 110 0.14 7.64 -19.86
CA SER A 110 0.42 6.20 -19.89
C SER A 110 1.92 5.94 -20.04
N LYS A 111 2.61 6.67 -20.93
CA LYS A 111 4.08 6.56 -21.10
C LYS A 111 4.81 6.84 -19.79
N PHE A 112 4.42 7.89 -19.07
CA PHE A 112 4.98 8.22 -17.77
C PHE A 112 4.70 7.14 -16.73
N ALA A 113 3.46 6.69 -16.59
CA ALA A 113 3.08 5.67 -15.61
C ALA A 113 3.82 4.34 -15.83
N PHE A 114 3.96 3.90 -17.08
CA PHE A 114 4.76 2.73 -17.42
C PHE A 114 6.25 2.94 -17.11
N GLY A 115 6.80 4.12 -17.42
CA GLY A 115 8.18 4.44 -17.06
C GLY A 115 8.41 4.44 -15.54
N LEU A 116 7.47 4.99 -14.77
CA LEU A 116 7.51 4.97 -13.31
C LEU A 116 7.41 3.54 -12.76
N LEU A 117 6.58 2.67 -13.37
CA LEU A 117 6.52 1.25 -13.01
C LEU A 117 7.87 0.56 -13.24
N VAL A 118 8.51 0.78 -14.39
CA VAL A 118 9.83 0.18 -14.68
C VAL A 118 10.86 0.61 -13.65
N ILE A 119 10.90 1.91 -13.32
CA ILE A 119 11.77 2.45 -12.27
C ILE A 119 11.47 1.78 -10.91
N MET A 120 10.19 1.72 -10.52
CA MET A 120 9.75 1.10 -9.28
C MET A 120 10.16 -0.37 -9.20
N VAL A 121 9.88 -1.16 -10.24
CA VAL A 121 10.20 -2.59 -10.31
C VAL A 121 11.71 -2.80 -10.20
N VAL A 122 12.52 -2.03 -10.93
CA VAL A 122 13.99 -2.13 -10.86
C VAL A 122 14.49 -1.85 -9.44
N VAL A 123 14.05 -0.76 -8.82
CA VAL A 123 14.48 -0.41 -7.46
C VAL A 123 13.99 -1.43 -6.44
N VAL A 124 12.74 -1.87 -6.53
CA VAL A 124 12.16 -2.87 -5.62
C VAL A 124 12.90 -4.21 -5.75
N VAL A 125 13.18 -4.69 -6.96
CA VAL A 125 13.91 -5.95 -7.18
C VAL A 125 15.33 -5.85 -6.65
N VAL A 126 16.07 -4.79 -7.00
CA VAL A 126 17.45 -4.57 -6.53
C VAL A 126 17.49 -4.49 -5.00
N TYR A 127 16.61 -3.68 -4.41
CA TYR A 127 16.50 -3.56 -2.96
C TYR A 127 16.16 -4.89 -2.31
N SER A 128 15.18 -5.62 -2.83
CA SER A 128 14.73 -6.91 -2.27
C SER A 128 15.85 -7.95 -2.27
N ILE A 129 16.65 -8.02 -3.34
CA ILE A 129 17.81 -8.92 -3.42
C ILE A 129 18.87 -8.51 -2.39
N ILE A 130 19.20 -7.23 -2.28
CA ILE A 130 20.20 -6.74 -1.32
C ILE A 130 19.73 -6.99 0.12
N ALA A 131 18.47 -6.67 0.42
CA ALA A 131 17.89 -6.85 1.74
C ALA A 131 17.80 -8.32 2.13
N ALA A 132 17.43 -9.20 1.19
CA ALA A 132 17.38 -10.64 1.41
C ALA A 132 18.78 -11.26 1.62
N ARG A 133 19.80 -10.82 0.89
CA ARG A 133 21.19 -11.28 1.12
C ARG A 133 21.70 -10.88 2.51
N ARG A 134 21.47 -9.64 2.91
CA ARG A 134 21.83 -9.15 4.26
C ARG A 134 21.05 -9.86 5.37
N ALA A 135 19.79 -10.23 5.11
CA ALA A 135 18.99 -11.03 6.03
C ALA A 135 19.47 -12.49 6.13
N GLY A 136 19.98 -13.06 5.04
CA GLY A 136 20.56 -14.41 5.01
C GLY A 136 21.81 -14.56 5.88
N GLU A 137 22.67 -13.54 5.94
CA GLU A 137 23.83 -13.49 6.85
C GLU A 137 23.42 -13.39 8.33
N ILE A 138 22.20 -12.91 8.62
CA ILE A 138 21.61 -12.83 9.96
C ILE A 138 20.88 -14.15 10.35
N SER A 139 20.74 -15.11 9.43
CA SER A 139 19.94 -16.34 9.63
C SER A 139 20.50 -17.34 10.66
N LEU A 140 21.71 -17.14 11.19
CA LEU A 140 22.22 -17.89 12.35
C LEU A 140 21.38 -17.63 13.63
N PHE A 141 20.65 -16.50 13.71
CA PHE A 141 19.69 -16.23 14.79
C PHE A 141 18.25 -16.66 14.46
N ALA A 142 17.94 -16.98 13.20
CA ALA A 142 16.60 -17.43 12.80
C ALA A 142 16.28 -18.86 13.28
N MET A 143 17.31 -19.66 13.59
CA MET A 143 17.14 -20.96 14.27
C MET A 143 16.53 -20.81 15.66
N ALA A 144 16.82 -19.72 16.39
CA ALA A 144 16.20 -19.43 17.69
C ALA A 144 14.74 -18.97 17.57
N ALA A 145 14.40 -18.21 16.51
CA ALA A 145 13.02 -17.81 16.23
C ALA A 145 12.13 -18.99 15.78
N LYS A 146 12.73 -20.01 15.13
CA LYS A 146 12.05 -21.27 14.80
C LYS A 146 11.63 -22.02 16.06
N GLU A 147 12.47 -22.02 17.10
CA GLU A 147 12.19 -22.61 18.42
C GLU A 147 11.07 -21.87 19.17
N GLU A 148 11.04 -20.55 19.08
CA GLU A 148 10.01 -19.71 19.71
C GLU A 148 8.64 -19.83 19.00
N LEU A 149 8.61 -19.98 17.67
CA LEU A 149 7.40 -20.20 16.87
C LEU A 149 6.84 -21.63 17.00
N THR A 150 7.69 -22.63 17.27
CA THR A 150 7.23 -24.00 17.57
C THR A 150 6.57 -24.14 18.94
N ASN A 151 6.83 -23.18 19.85
CA ASN A 151 6.32 -23.18 21.23
C ASN A 151 5.05 -22.33 21.43
N ILE A 152 4.31 -22.00 20.37
CA ILE A 152 2.97 -21.41 20.50
C ILE A 152 2.04 -22.47 21.12
N PRO A 153 1.36 -22.19 22.25
CA PRO A 153 0.48 -23.14 22.92
C PRO A 153 -0.55 -23.71 21.93
N THR A 154 -0.81 -25.01 22.03
CA THR A 154 -1.80 -25.72 21.22
C THR A 154 -3.22 -25.21 21.52
N GLU A 155 -3.65 -24.15 20.84
CA GLU A 155 -5.07 -23.77 20.81
C GLU A 155 -5.65 -23.89 19.39
N LYS A 156 -6.72 -24.69 19.33
CA LYS A 156 -7.63 -25.01 18.21
C LYS A 156 -6.99 -25.45 16.89
N ARG A 157 -7.04 -26.77 16.65
CA ARG A 157 -6.92 -27.35 15.30
C ARG A 157 -8.02 -26.79 14.40
N VAL A 158 -7.66 -25.92 13.47
CA VAL A 158 -8.56 -25.41 12.44
C VAL A 158 -8.74 -26.46 11.33
N PRO A 159 -9.96 -26.70 10.83
CA PRO A 159 -10.20 -27.63 9.74
C PRO A 159 -9.41 -27.27 8.48
N LEU A 160 -8.88 -28.28 7.78
CA LEU A 160 -8.06 -28.10 6.57
C LEU A 160 -8.76 -27.28 5.49
N ILE A 161 -10.07 -27.47 5.34
CA ILE A 161 -10.89 -26.81 4.32
C ILE A 161 -10.95 -25.29 4.56
N SER A 162 -10.83 -24.85 5.81
CA SER A 162 -10.85 -23.42 6.17
C SER A 162 -9.62 -22.66 5.67
N PHE A 163 -8.53 -23.34 5.32
CA PHE A 163 -7.38 -22.68 4.68
C PHE A 163 -7.68 -22.22 3.25
N LEU A 164 -8.79 -22.65 2.65
CA LEU A 164 -9.26 -22.13 1.36
C LEU A 164 -10.00 -20.81 1.48
N THR A 165 -10.43 -20.41 2.70
CA THR A 165 -11.14 -19.16 2.97
C THR A 165 -10.58 -17.93 2.27
N PRO A 166 -9.26 -17.71 2.22
CA PRO A 166 -8.72 -16.50 1.62
C PRO A 166 -8.80 -16.50 0.09
N PHE A 167 -8.88 -17.67 -0.53
CA PHE A 167 -9.03 -17.83 -1.98
C PHE A 167 -10.49 -17.69 -2.42
N VAL A 168 -11.46 -17.96 -1.53
CA VAL A 168 -12.89 -17.88 -1.87
C VAL A 168 -13.29 -16.49 -2.40
N PRO A 169 -12.97 -15.35 -1.76
CA PRO A 169 -13.28 -14.04 -2.33
C PRO A 169 -12.64 -13.81 -3.70
N LEU A 170 -11.42 -14.31 -3.91
CA LEU A 170 -10.71 -14.15 -5.17
C LEU A 170 -11.41 -14.93 -6.30
N VAL A 171 -11.82 -16.17 -6.03
CA VAL A 171 -12.56 -17.01 -6.98
C VAL A 171 -13.96 -16.43 -7.25
N LEU A 172 -14.65 -15.91 -6.23
CA LEU A 172 -15.95 -15.26 -6.40
C LEU A 172 -15.82 -13.99 -7.25
N TYR A 173 -14.79 -13.17 -7.00
CA TYR A 173 -14.56 -11.92 -7.73
C TYR A 173 -14.09 -12.16 -9.17
N LEU A 174 -12.99 -12.90 -9.36
CA LEU A 174 -12.38 -13.11 -10.68
C LEU A 174 -13.05 -14.21 -11.50
N GLY A 175 -13.46 -15.31 -10.85
CA GLY A 175 -14.01 -16.49 -11.54
C GLY A 175 -15.51 -16.37 -11.81
N LEU A 176 -16.27 -15.77 -10.89
CA LEU A 176 -17.72 -15.63 -11.00
C LEU A 176 -18.17 -14.18 -11.27
N GLY A 177 -17.24 -13.23 -11.34
CA GLY A 177 -17.54 -11.83 -11.64
C GLY A 177 -18.35 -11.11 -10.56
N TRP A 178 -18.33 -11.60 -9.31
CA TRP A 178 -19.02 -10.92 -8.22
C TRP A 178 -18.40 -9.55 -7.94
N LYS A 179 -19.22 -8.60 -7.48
CA LYS A 179 -18.70 -7.33 -6.93
C LYS A 179 -17.87 -7.61 -5.67
N GLU A 180 -16.96 -6.69 -5.34
CA GLU A 180 -15.98 -6.85 -4.26
C GLU A 180 -16.69 -7.16 -2.93
N VAL A 181 -17.63 -6.30 -2.51
CA VAL A 181 -18.31 -6.46 -1.21
C VAL A 181 -19.00 -7.83 -1.06
N PRO A 182 -19.85 -8.28 -2.02
CA PRO A 182 -20.39 -9.65 -2.00
C PRO A 182 -19.34 -10.76 -1.96
N ALA A 183 -18.24 -10.64 -2.72
CA ALA A 183 -17.20 -11.66 -2.76
C ALA A 183 -16.51 -11.84 -1.40
N PHE A 184 -16.22 -10.75 -0.71
CA PHE A 184 -15.67 -10.78 0.65
C PHE A 184 -16.66 -11.33 1.68
N LEU A 185 -17.96 -11.04 1.53
CA LEU A 185 -19.01 -11.62 2.36
C LEU A 185 -19.12 -13.14 2.14
N GLY A 186 -19.04 -13.60 0.90
CA GLY A 186 -19.01 -15.03 0.57
C GLY A 186 -17.83 -15.76 1.23
N GLY A 187 -16.63 -15.19 1.15
CA GLY A 187 -15.46 -15.71 1.86
C GLY A 187 -15.62 -15.72 3.39
N ALA A 188 -16.27 -14.69 3.95
CA ALA A 188 -16.54 -14.61 5.37
C ALA A 188 -17.52 -15.70 5.83
N VAL A 189 -18.59 -15.93 5.07
CA VAL A 189 -19.56 -17.01 5.33
C VAL A 189 -18.88 -18.36 5.26
N PHE A 190 -18.06 -18.61 4.22
CA PHE A 190 -17.30 -19.85 4.09
C PHE A 190 -16.35 -20.08 5.28
N ALA A 191 -15.64 -19.03 5.73
CA ALA A 191 -14.79 -19.09 6.92
C ALA A 191 -15.57 -19.53 8.17
N LEU A 192 -16.73 -18.93 8.39
CA LEU A 192 -17.55 -19.18 9.58
C LEU A 192 -18.16 -20.59 9.58
N ILE A 193 -18.69 -21.03 8.43
CA ILE A 193 -19.27 -22.37 8.29
C ILE A 193 -18.22 -23.45 8.52
N THR A 194 -17.00 -23.24 8.01
CA THR A 194 -15.95 -24.26 8.10
C THR A 194 -15.22 -24.26 9.44
N THR A 195 -15.24 -23.18 10.22
CA THR A 195 -14.51 -23.10 11.51
C THR A 195 -15.40 -23.10 12.74
N VAL A 196 -16.40 -22.21 12.81
CA VAL A 196 -17.21 -21.96 14.00
C VAL A 196 -18.71 -21.85 13.68
N PRO A 197 -19.32 -22.84 13.02
CA PRO A 197 -20.69 -22.74 12.50
C PRO A 197 -21.72 -22.42 13.60
N ARG A 198 -21.55 -22.99 14.79
CA ARG A 198 -22.46 -22.79 15.94
C ARG A 198 -22.41 -21.37 16.53
N ARG A 199 -21.32 -20.63 16.30
CA ARG A 199 -21.15 -19.24 16.76
C ARG A 199 -21.05 -18.26 15.59
N ALA A 200 -21.46 -18.68 14.39
CA ALA A 200 -21.25 -17.91 13.16
C ALA A 200 -21.80 -16.49 13.25
N ILE A 201 -23.03 -16.34 13.76
CA ILE A 201 -23.67 -15.03 13.92
C ILE A 201 -22.89 -14.17 14.94
N GLN A 202 -22.55 -14.73 16.10
CA GLN A 202 -21.81 -14.01 17.15
C GLN A 202 -20.44 -13.54 16.65
N THR A 203 -19.69 -14.43 15.99
CA THR A 203 -18.37 -14.12 15.42
C THR A 203 -18.48 -13.12 14.26
N LEU A 204 -19.49 -13.25 13.39
CA LEU A 204 -19.73 -12.30 12.30
C LEU A 204 -20.03 -10.91 12.84
N THR A 205 -20.95 -10.78 13.80
CA THR A 205 -21.31 -9.49 14.40
C THR A 205 -20.11 -8.85 15.09
N ALA A 206 -19.36 -9.62 15.89
CA ALA A 206 -18.13 -9.11 16.53
C ALA A 206 -17.08 -8.67 15.50
N ALA A 207 -16.92 -9.43 14.41
CA ALA A 207 -15.98 -9.10 13.34
C ALA A 207 -16.43 -7.89 12.50
N LEU A 208 -17.73 -7.66 12.35
CA LEU A 208 -18.28 -6.47 11.69
C LEU A 208 -18.00 -5.22 12.53
N VAL A 209 -18.28 -5.26 13.84
CA VAL A 209 -17.99 -4.13 14.74
C VAL A 209 -16.50 -3.78 14.70
N ARG A 210 -15.63 -4.78 14.91
CA ARG A 210 -14.17 -4.56 14.82
C ARG A 210 -13.72 -4.13 13.42
N GLY A 211 -14.37 -4.62 12.37
CA GLY A 211 -14.08 -4.21 11.00
C GLY A 211 -14.45 -2.75 10.72
N ILE A 212 -15.53 -2.25 11.32
CA ILE A 212 -15.89 -0.83 11.30
C ILE A 212 -14.85 -0.02 12.08
N GLU A 213 -14.47 -0.45 13.29
CA GLU A 213 -13.42 0.21 14.08
C GLU A 213 -12.09 0.31 13.31
N ASP A 214 -11.71 -0.75 12.59
CA ASP A 214 -10.50 -0.75 11.76
C ASP A 214 -10.61 0.18 10.53
N GLY A 215 -11.79 0.26 9.93
CA GLY A 215 -12.03 1.04 8.71
C GLY A 215 -12.39 2.51 8.94
N ALA A 216 -12.94 2.84 10.11
CA ALA A 216 -13.42 4.17 10.45
C ALA A 216 -12.33 5.26 10.34
N PRO A 217 -11.07 5.05 10.79
CA PRO A 217 -10.01 6.05 10.62
C PRO A 217 -9.78 6.45 9.15
N ALA A 218 -9.82 5.48 8.23
CA ALA A 218 -9.63 5.74 6.80
C ALA A 218 -10.81 6.51 6.21
N ALA A 219 -12.05 6.15 6.57
CA ALA A 219 -13.24 6.86 6.12
C ALA A 219 -13.28 8.31 6.62
N ILE A 220 -12.96 8.53 7.90
CA ILE A 220 -12.86 9.86 8.51
C ILE A 220 -11.77 10.69 7.83
N LEU A 221 -10.62 10.08 7.54
CA LEU A 221 -9.54 10.75 6.82
C LEU A 221 -9.97 11.19 5.42
N MET A 222 -10.65 10.32 4.65
CA MET A 222 -11.16 10.69 3.32
C MET A 222 -12.16 11.84 3.39
N MET A 223 -13.02 11.86 4.40
CA MET A 223 -13.91 13.01 4.65
C MET A 223 -13.12 14.28 4.97
N GLY A 224 -12.08 14.18 5.82
CA GLY A 224 -11.20 15.31 6.15
C GLY A 224 -10.46 15.88 4.94
N ILE A 225 -9.98 15.02 4.03
CA ILE A 225 -9.36 15.43 2.76
C ILE A 225 -10.38 16.21 1.90
N GLY A 226 -11.62 15.72 1.79
CA GLY A 226 -12.69 16.42 1.08
C GLY A 226 -13.01 17.80 1.68
N MET A 227 -13.07 17.89 3.02
CA MET A 227 -13.27 19.16 3.73
C MET A 227 -12.11 20.14 3.46
N LEU A 228 -10.87 19.67 3.52
CA LEU A 228 -9.68 20.49 3.23
C LEU A 228 -9.71 21.01 1.79
N LEU A 229 -9.99 20.15 0.81
CA LEU A 229 -10.10 20.56 -0.60
C LEU A 229 -11.18 21.63 -0.82
N ASN A 230 -12.30 21.55 -0.10
CA ASN A 230 -13.33 22.58 -0.18
C ASN A 230 -12.93 23.88 0.52
N ALA A 231 -12.25 23.80 1.67
CA ALA A 231 -11.77 24.98 2.39
C ALA A 231 -10.75 25.80 1.58
N LEU A 232 -9.91 25.13 0.79
CA LEU A 232 -8.91 25.78 -0.06
C LEU A 232 -9.50 26.54 -1.25
N LYS A 233 -10.75 26.25 -1.63
CA LYS A 233 -11.49 27.00 -2.65
C LYS A 233 -12.10 28.30 -2.10
N LEU A 234 -11.98 28.57 -0.80
CA LEU A 234 -12.45 29.82 -0.21
C LEU A 234 -11.51 30.98 -0.62
N PRO A 235 -12.04 32.12 -1.12
CA PRO A 235 -11.22 33.21 -1.64
C PRO A 235 -10.16 33.72 -0.65
N THR A 236 -10.50 33.81 0.64
CA THR A 236 -9.58 34.27 1.69
C THR A 236 -8.40 33.33 1.90
N VAL A 237 -8.63 32.01 1.81
CA VAL A 237 -7.60 30.99 2.00
C VAL A 237 -6.67 30.94 0.79
N GLU A 238 -7.26 30.99 -0.41
CA GLU A 238 -6.50 31.08 -1.66
C GLU A 238 -5.58 32.32 -1.67
N ALA A 239 -6.12 33.49 -1.31
CA ALA A 239 -5.36 34.74 -1.27
C ALA A 239 -4.17 34.69 -0.28
N ALA A 240 -4.34 34.04 0.87
CA ALA A 240 -3.28 33.90 1.87
C ALA A 240 -2.17 32.92 1.43
N LEU A 241 -2.53 31.86 0.71
CA LEU A 241 -1.60 30.81 0.30
C LEU A 241 -0.88 31.12 -1.02
N LYS A 242 -1.50 31.89 -1.91
CA LYS A 242 -0.95 32.28 -3.21
C LYS A 242 0.49 32.79 -3.16
N PRO A 243 0.89 33.74 -2.29
CA PRO A 243 2.28 34.23 -2.27
C PRO A 243 3.29 33.14 -1.88
N ILE A 244 2.90 32.22 -0.98
CA ILE A 244 3.76 31.10 -0.56
C ILE A 244 3.98 30.14 -1.73
N VAL A 245 2.92 29.83 -2.47
CA VAL A 245 2.96 28.86 -3.56
C VAL A 245 3.68 29.41 -4.79
N ILE A 246 3.54 30.71 -5.08
CA ILE A 246 4.29 31.39 -6.17
C ILE A 246 5.79 31.45 -5.87
N ALA A 247 6.17 31.63 -4.60
CA ALA A 247 7.58 31.70 -4.19
C ALA A 247 8.32 30.35 -4.30
N LEU A 248 7.62 29.25 -4.60
CA LEU A 248 8.23 27.93 -4.70
C LEU A 248 9.16 27.84 -5.93
N PRO A 249 10.40 27.36 -5.76
CA PRO A 249 11.38 27.27 -6.84
C PRO A 249 11.14 26.01 -7.69
N VAL A 250 9.96 25.91 -8.32
CA VAL A 250 9.56 24.72 -9.09
C VAL A 250 9.40 24.97 -10.59
N GLN A 251 9.46 26.23 -11.02
CA GLN A 251 9.14 26.63 -12.39
C GLN A 251 10.19 26.20 -13.42
N ASN A 252 11.44 26.02 -12.98
CA ASN A 252 12.53 25.49 -13.80
C ASN A 252 12.72 23.99 -13.55
N VAL A 253 13.22 23.27 -14.57
CA VAL A 253 13.41 21.81 -14.54
C VAL A 253 14.19 21.35 -13.31
N TRP A 254 15.31 22.00 -12.98
CA TRP A 254 16.13 21.64 -11.82
C TRP A 254 15.44 21.94 -10.50
N GLY A 255 14.72 23.06 -10.41
CA GLY A 255 13.95 23.41 -9.22
C GLY A 255 12.83 22.41 -8.97
N TYR A 256 12.08 22.03 -10.01
CA TYR A 256 11.07 20.97 -9.96
C TYR A 256 11.64 19.65 -9.42
N ILE A 257 12.74 19.16 -10.01
CA ILE A 257 13.36 17.88 -9.63
C ILE A 257 13.88 17.92 -8.19
N LEU A 258 14.62 18.98 -7.83
CA LEU A 258 15.22 19.08 -6.50
C LEU A 258 14.17 19.34 -5.42
N PHE A 259 13.19 20.20 -5.67
CA PHE A 259 12.13 20.50 -4.72
C PHE A 259 11.30 19.26 -4.41
N PHE A 260 10.71 18.61 -5.42
CA PHE A 260 9.87 17.45 -5.16
C PHE A 260 10.67 16.19 -4.82
N GLY A 261 11.91 16.06 -5.29
CA GLY A 261 12.73 14.87 -5.11
C GLY A 261 13.46 14.87 -3.77
N LEU A 262 14.21 15.93 -3.47
CA LEU A 262 14.95 16.02 -2.20
C LEU A 262 14.02 16.20 -1.02
N LEU A 263 12.93 16.98 -1.20
CA LEU A 263 11.94 17.18 -0.16
C LEU A 263 10.83 16.12 -0.17
N SER A 264 10.94 15.06 -0.98
CA SER A 264 9.96 13.97 -0.98
C SER A 264 9.70 13.35 0.42
N PRO A 265 10.65 13.33 1.40
CA PRO A 265 10.37 12.91 2.76
C PRO A 265 9.36 13.80 3.50
N LEU A 266 9.10 15.03 3.04
CA LEU A 266 8.01 15.87 3.56
C LEU A 266 6.63 15.32 3.19
N ALA A 267 6.56 14.23 2.43
CA ALA A 267 5.32 13.47 2.25
C ALA A 267 5.03 12.53 3.43
N LEU A 268 5.96 12.32 4.38
CA LEU A 268 5.69 11.56 5.60
C LEU A 268 4.77 12.33 6.54
N TYR A 269 4.07 11.63 7.44
CA TYR A 269 3.23 12.22 8.49
C TYR A 269 2.17 13.21 7.96
N ARG A 270 1.56 12.92 6.80
CA ARG A 270 0.56 13.81 6.20
C ARG A 270 1.07 15.23 5.88
N GLY A 271 2.39 15.37 5.69
CA GLY A 271 3.07 16.64 5.47
C GLY A 271 2.72 17.35 4.15
N PRO A 272 3.43 18.45 3.82
CA PRO A 272 3.06 19.38 2.75
C PRO A 272 3.20 18.81 1.33
N LEU A 273 3.85 17.66 1.14
CA LEU A 273 3.88 16.97 -0.16
C LEU A 273 3.04 15.68 -0.17
N ASN A 274 2.31 15.40 0.91
CA ASN A 274 1.45 14.23 1.03
C ASN A 274 0.07 14.48 0.42
N LEU A 275 -0.31 13.67 -0.57
CA LEU A 275 -1.60 13.74 -1.26
C LEU A 275 -2.80 13.32 -0.43
N PHE A 276 -2.58 12.60 0.65
CA PHE A 276 -3.62 12.21 1.60
C PHE A 276 -3.50 13.03 2.90
N GLY A 277 -2.79 14.15 2.86
CA GLY A 277 -2.59 15.11 3.94
C GLY A 277 -2.75 16.54 3.44
N VAL A 278 -1.96 17.47 3.98
CA VAL A 278 -2.03 18.89 3.57
C VAL A 278 -1.55 19.12 2.15
N GLY A 279 -0.67 18.26 1.63
CA GLY A 279 -0.10 18.40 0.30
C GLY A 279 -1.11 18.34 -0.85
N ILE A 280 -2.26 17.68 -0.65
CA ILE A 280 -3.35 17.72 -1.65
C ILE A 280 -3.74 19.16 -1.98
N GLY A 281 -3.74 20.03 -0.96
CA GLY A 281 -4.06 21.43 -1.13
C GLY A 281 -3.00 22.24 -1.83
N VAL A 282 -1.74 21.93 -1.54
CA VAL A 282 -0.59 22.54 -2.21
C VAL A 282 -0.65 22.21 -3.71
N TYR A 283 -0.85 20.94 -4.08
CA TYR A 283 -0.98 20.54 -5.49
C TYR A 283 -2.19 21.18 -6.17
N SER A 284 -3.36 21.21 -5.53
CA SER A 284 -4.56 21.86 -6.06
C SER A 284 -4.35 23.35 -6.33
N LEU A 285 -3.67 24.05 -5.42
CA LEU A 285 -3.39 25.48 -5.57
C LEU A 285 -2.34 25.74 -6.65
N MET A 286 -1.29 24.92 -6.74
CA MET A 286 -0.31 24.99 -7.83
C MET A 286 -0.95 24.82 -9.21
N PHE A 287 -1.93 23.90 -9.30
CA PHE A 287 -2.73 23.71 -10.51
C PHE A 287 -3.60 24.93 -10.82
N ALA A 288 -4.37 25.41 -9.84
CA ALA A 288 -5.26 26.57 -10.01
C ALA A 288 -4.51 27.85 -10.42
N LEU A 289 -3.29 28.05 -9.90
CA LEU A 289 -2.43 29.18 -10.22
C LEU A 289 -1.61 28.99 -11.50
N GLY A 290 -1.66 27.81 -12.12
CA GLY A 290 -0.91 27.52 -13.35
C GLY A 290 0.62 27.54 -13.18
N ILE A 291 1.14 27.25 -11.98
CA ILE A 291 2.60 27.30 -11.71
C ILE A 291 3.36 26.26 -12.53
N LEU A 292 2.73 25.11 -12.76
CA LEU A 292 3.30 24.00 -13.50
C LEU A 292 2.26 23.45 -14.48
N PRO A 293 2.69 22.92 -15.65
CA PRO A 293 1.81 22.17 -16.52
C PRO A 293 1.10 21.04 -15.76
N PRO A 294 -0.20 20.76 -16.03
CA PRO A 294 -0.95 19.74 -15.29
C PRO A 294 -0.30 18.35 -15.33
N LEU A 295 0.32 17.98 -16.46
CA LEU A 295 1.02 16.70 -16.60
C LEU A 295 2.33 16.63 -15.80
N ALA A 296 3.01 17.76 -15.61
CA ALA A 296 4.18 17.83 -14.75
C ALA A 296 3.79 17.73 -13.26
N LEU A 297 2.66 18.35 -12.87
CA LEU A 297 2.08 18.16 -11.53
C LEU A 297 1.67 16.71 -11.29
N LEU A 298 1.03 16.07 -12.28
CA LEU A 298 0.69 14.65 -12.22
C LEU A 298 1.94 13.79 -11.98
N ALA A 299 3.02 14.04 -12.74
CA ALA A 299 4.26 13.32 -12.58
C ALA A 299 4.87 13.50 -11.18
N ALA A 300 4.80 14.71 -10.61
CA ALA A 300 5.26 14.97 -9.25
C ALA A 300 4.41 14.24 -8.22
N MET A 301 3.09 14.36 -8.34
CA MET A 301 2.11 13.70 -7.49
C MET A 301 2.34 12.18 -7.47
N MET A 302 2.43 11.53 -8.63
CA MET A 302 2.64 10.08 -8.74
C MET A 302 3.99 9.62 -8.17
N SER A 303 5.05 10.41 -8.40
CA SER A 303 6.41 10.10 -7.93
C SER A 303 6.52 10.23 -6.41
N VAL A 304 6.04 11.34 -5.85
CA VAL A 304 6.07 11.59 -4.40
C VAL A 304 5.12 10.65 -3.65
N THR A 305 4.01 10.25 -4.28
CA THR A 305 3.09 9.24 -3.72
C THR A 305 3.80 7.92 -3.42
N GLN A 306 4.86 7.53 -4.15
CA GLN A 306 5.57 6.28 -3.85
C GLN A 306 6.28 6.35 -2.49
N VAL A 307 6.87 7.50 -2.16
CA VAL A 307 7.47 7.75 -0.84
C VAL A 307 6.40 7.73 0.22
N GLN A 308 5.30 8.44 -0.02
CA GLN A 308 4.18 8.51 0.91
C GLN A 308 3.56 7.13 1.17
N ASN A 309 3.24 6.36 0.13
CA ASN A 309 2.55 5.07 0.24
C ASN A 309 3.39 4.05 0.99
N VAL A 310 4.70 4.02 0.77
CA VAL A 310 5.55 2.98 1.36
C VAL A 310 6.09 3.41 2.72
N CYS A 311 6.45 4.69 2.88
CA CYS A 311 7.30 5.12 3.98
C CYS A 311 6.54 5.86 5.08
N ASP A 312 5.37 6.44 4.83
CA ASP A 312 4.64 7.21 5.84
C ASP A 312 4.16 6.31 6.99
N PRO A 313 4.68 6.47 8.22
CA PRO A 313 4.30 5.61 9.34
C PRO A 313 2.86 5.86 9.82
N THR A 314 2.23 6.95 9.39
CA THR A 314 0.82 7.24 9.69
C THR A 314 -0.14 6.55 8.73
N ASN A 315 0.37 5.80 7.76
CA ASN A 315 -0.47 5.00 6.88
C ASN A 315 -1.06 3.81 7.63
N THR A 316 -2.38 3.68 7.57
CA THR A 316 -3.11 2.62 8.26
C THR A 316 -2.63 1.23 7.83
N HIS A 317 -2.24 1.04 6.57
CA HIS A 317 -1.64 -0.22 6.13
C HIS A 317 -0.25 -0.47 6.69
N SER A 318 0.58 0.57 6.83
CA SER A 318 1.92 0.42 7.41
C SER A 318 1.83 0.07 8.89
N VAL A 319 0.93 0.72 9.62
CA VAL A 319 0.60 0.39 11.01
C VAL A 319 0.06 -1.03 11.14
N TRP A 320 -0.88 -1.42 10.27
CA TRP A 320 -1.46 -2.76 10.29
C TRP A 320 -0.42 -3.85 10.01
N VAL A 321 0.40 -3.69 8.97
CA VAL A 321 1.46 -4.65 8.62
C VAL A 321 2.47 -4.78 9.76
N ALA A 322 2.90 -3.65 10.34
CA ALA A 322 3.81 -3.62 11.47
C ALA A 322 3.26 -4.36 12.69
N ASN A 323 2.00 -4.08 13.06
CA ASN A 323 1.32 -4.76 14.16
C ASN A 323 1.13 -6.26 13.88
N PHE A 324 0.76 -6.63 12.65
CA PHE A 324 0.57 -8.04 12.26
C PHE A 324 1.86 -8.85 12.33
N THR A 325 2.98 -8.23 11.97
CA THR A 325 4.30 -8.88 11.96
C THR A 325 5.11 -8.65 13.23
N GLY A 326 4.57 -7.89 14.20
CA GLY A 326 5.25 -7.58 15.46
C GLY A 326 6.55 -6.78 15.28
N VAL A 327 6.64 -5.93 14.25
CA VAL A 327 7.77 -5.01 14.05
C VAL A 327 7.32 -3.58 14.28
N ARG A 328 8.26 -2.67 14.57
CA ARG A 328 7.93 -1.25 14.67
C ARG A 328 7.70 -0.65 13.29
N VAL A 329 6.70 0.23 13.17
CA VAL A 329 6.38 0.90 11.90
C VAL A 329 7.58 1.71 11.38
N GLU A 330 8.30 2.38 12.29
CA GLU A 330 9.47 3.19 11.92
C GLU A 330 10.60 2.36 11.29
N GLU A 331 10.67 1.05 11.59
CA GLU A 331 11.66 0.17 10.98
C GLU A 331 11.37 -0.11 9.51
N ILE A 332 10.08 -0.19 9.14
CA ILE A 332 9.64 -0.30 7.75
C ILE A 332 10.01 1.00 7.03
N THR A 333 9.60 2.15 7.60
CA THR A 333 9.90 3.49 7.07
C THR A 333 11.41 3.68 6.82
N LYS A 334 12.26 3.41 7.81
CA LYS A 334 13.72 3.58 7.68
C LYS A 334 14.30 2.66 6.62
N ALA A 335 13.75 1.46 6.47
CA ALA A 335 14.23 0.49 5.51
C ALA A 335 13.89 0.88 4.06
N THR A 336 12.77 1.56 3.84
CA THR A 336 12.25 1.88 2.50
C THR A 336 12.45 3.33 2.06
N LEU A 337 12.74 4.26 2.98
CA LEU A 337 12.80 5.69 2.69
C LEU A 337 13.75 6.01 1.54
N LEU A 338 15.02 5.61 1.65
CA LEU A 338 16.03 5.89 0.62
C LEU A 338 15.68 5.25 -0.74
N PRO A 339 15.33 3.95 -0.84
CA PRO A 339 14.86 3.36 -2.09
C PRO A 339 13.70 4.14 -2.72
N MET A 340 12.71 4.56 -1.94
CA MET A 340 11.55 5.27 -2.49
C MET A 340 11.85 6.71 -2.86
N MET A 341 12.78 7.37 -2.17
CA MET A 341 13.31 8.67 -2.60
C MET A 341 14.00 8.55 -3.97
N ILE A 342 14.73 7.46 -4.22
CA ILE A 342 15.34 7.20 -5.54
C ILE A 342 14.26 7.02 -6.60
N VAL A 343 13.20 6.24 -6.31
CA VAL A 343 12.05 6.09 -7.23
C VAL A 343 11.41 7.44 -7.52
N ALA A 344 11.17 8.25 -6.50
CA ALA A 344 10.59 9.58 -6.66
C ALA A 344 11.49 10.49 -7.52
N LEU A 345 12.80 10.52 -7.25
CA LEU A 345 13.75 11.35 -7.99
C LEU A 345 13.84 10.93 -9.46
N CYS A 346 13.99 9.62 -9.73
CA CYS A 346 14.01 9.10 -11.10
C CYS A 346 12.69 9.35 -11.84
N GLY A 347 11.55 9.19 -11.13
CA GLY A 347 10.23 9.54 -11.65
C GLY A 347 10.13 11.01 -12.02
N LEU A 348 10.61 11.93 -11.17
CA LEU A 348 10.61 13.36 -11.45
C LEU A 348 11.51 13.73 -12.63
N ILE A 349 12.67 13.10 -12.78
CA ILE A 349 13.56 13.30 -13.95
C ILE A 349 12.82 12.91 -15.23
N LEU A 350 12.16 11.74 -15.24
CA LEU A 350 11.36 11.28 -16.36
C LEU A 350 10.19 12.24 -16.64
N GLY A 351 9.48 12.69 -15.59
CA GLY A 351 8.38 13.63 -15.69
C GLY A 351 8.80 14.98 -16.28
N ALA A 352 9.93 15.52 -15.82
CA ALA A 352 10.47 16.77 -16.34
C ALA A 352 10.85 16.66 -17.83
N PHE A 353 11.48 15.55 -18.23
CA PHE A 353 11.82 15.30 -19.62
C PHE A 353 10.59 15.22 -20.54
N LEU A 354 9.49 14.64 -20.05
CA LEU A 354 8.27 14.44 -20.82
C LEU A 354 7.36 15.68 -20.85
N PHE A 355 7.35 16.49 -19.79
CA PHE A 355 6.30 17.50 -19.57
C PHE A 355 6.79 18.93 -19.27
N LEU A 356 8.09 19.15 -19.08
CA LEU A 356 8.67 20.47 -18.74
C LEU A 356 9.73 20.94 -19.78
N ARG A 357 9.63 20.45 -21.01
CA ARG A 357 10.49 20.88 -22.12
C ARG A 357 10.02 22.16 -22.79
#